data_AF-A0A1H7PU93-F1
#
_entry.id   AF-A0A1H7PU93-F1
#
_cell.length_a   1.000
_cell.length_b   1.000
_cell.length_c   1.000
_cell.angle_alpha   90.00
_cell.angle_beta   90.00
_cell.angle_gamma   90.00
#
_symmetry.space_group_name_H-M   'P 1'
#
loop_
_entity.id
_entity.type
_entity.pdbx_description
1 polymer ?
#
loop_
_entity_poly.entity_id
_entity_poly.type
_entity_poly.pdbx_seq_one_letter_code
_entity_poly.pdbx_strand_id
1 'polypeptide(L)'
;MGASRLPVDDGVEHGSSFDRARSGAPAAGEAVGDRFSTDEIFQRVVATADEEVSSGIQKLYLSGIAAGLAITLTFFVYATGKAAFPNDVTGLLAPLLYPLGFVYIIMGRYQLYTENTLTPVTLVLTRVASIPSLFRVWLSVLAGNLTGALIGTFVLANAGVFSPEAAAAAVEIGAKGIETPWWSLVFKAIFAGWLVAGLVWLEHAVRDSISRVVLIYLVIYTIPATGLYHIVVSSADVFYLVFTGNIALATGLWEFAVPVLLGNTIGGVFLVTLINYGQTENRFPEGDASRPKLTLREWLFSQRISTPEEPAPRPDPAPGADS
;
A
#
# COMPACT_ATOMS: atom_id res chain seq x y z
N MET A 1 53.15 1.40 51.86
CA MET A 1 51.87 0.65 51.94
C MET A 1 50.74 1.65 51.95
N GLY A 2 49.79 1.53 51.02
CA GLY A 2 48.61 2.42 50.95
C GLY A 2 48.43 3.11 49.59
N ALA A 3 48.29 2.34 48.50
CA ALA A 3 47.73 2.88 47.26
C ALA A 3 46.20 2.81 47.38
N SER A 4 45.56 3.97 47.53
CA SER A 4 44.11 4.13 47.44
C SER A 4 43.69 3.85 45.99
N ARG A 5 43.04 2.71 45.77
CA ARG A 5 42.31 2.43 44.52
C ARG A 5 40.98 3.15 44.59
N LEU A 6 40.72 3.99 43.60
CA LEU A 6 39.39 4.52 43.31
C LEU A 6 38.44 3.34 43.02
N PRO A 7 37.16 3.44 43.42
CA PRO A 7 36.19 2.41 43.08
C PRO A 7 35.98 2.40 41.57
N VAL A 8 36.13 1.22 40.98
CA VAL A 8 35.72 0.94 39.61
C VAL A 8 34.18 0.93 39.63
N ASP A 9 33.58 1.84 38.88
CA ASP A 9 32.16 1.88 38.59
C ASP A 9 31.83 0.74 37.61
N ASP A 10 31.71 -0.47 38.15
CA ASP A 10 31.25 -1.65 37.42
C ASP A 10 29.73 -1.62 37.37
N GLY A 11 29.16 -1.03 36.30
CA GLY A 11 27.70 -1.02 36.18
C GLY A 11 27.07 -0.29 35.02
N VAL A 12 27.79 0.00 33.92
CA VAL A 12 27.10 0.34 32.67
C VAL A 12 26.68 -0.97 32.00
N GLU A 13 25.47 -1.43 32.27
CA GLU A 13 24.77 -2.35 31.37
C GLU A 13 24.66 -1.67 29.99
N HIS A 14 25.61 -1.94 29.10
CA HIS A 14 25.42 -1.76 27.67
C HIS A 14 24.52 -2.88 27.14
N GLY A 15 23.28 -2.92 27.62
CA GLY A 15 22.19 -3.58 26.93
C GLY A 15 21.69 -2.61 25.87
N SER A 16 22.11 -2.80 24.62
CA SER A 16 21.66 -2.01 23.47
C SER A 16 20.15 -2.17 23.27
N SER A 17 19.34 -1.37 23.96
CA SER A 17 17.94 -1.19 23.60
C SER A 17 17.91 -0.34 22.32
N PHE A 18 18.15 -0.97 21.18
CA PHE A 18 17.98 -0.32 19.89
C PHE A 18 16.56 0.26 19.81
N ASP A 19 16.44 1.52 19.35
CA ASP A 19 15.16 2.22 19.23
C ASP A 19 14.18 1.37 18.42
N ARG A 20 13.18 0.79 19.09
CA ARG A 20 12.06 0.08 18.47
C ARG A 20 10.80 0.92 18.61
N ALA A 21 9.98 0.92 17.56
CA ALA A 21 8.64 1.49 17.64
C ALA A 21 7.79 0.69 18.64
N ARG A 22 6.68 1.27 19.11
CA ARG A 22 5.74 0.55 20.01
C ARG A 22 5.17 -0.73 19.39
N SER A 23 5.14 -0.81 18.07
CA SER A 23 4.76 -2.01 17.31
C SER A 23 5.85 -3.09 17.25
N GLY A 24 7.03 -2.86 17.82
CA GLY A 24 8.19 -3.75 17.77
C GLY A 24 9.07 -3.59 16.52
N ALA A 25 8.63 -2.80 15.52
CA ALA A 25 9.38 -2.57 14.30
C ALA A 25 10.67 -1.73 14.53
N PRO A 26 11.76 -1.99 13.79
CA PRO A 26 13.01 -1.20 13.88
C PRO A 26 12.78 0.29 13.59
N ALA A 27 13.27 1.19 14.44
CA ALA A 27 13.18 2.63 14.21
C ALA A 27 14.39 3.21 13.45
N ALA A 28 15.50 2.47 13.40
CA ALA A 28 16.73 2.77 12.65
C ALA A 28 17.37 1.47 12.14
N GLY A 29 18.18 1.56 11.08
CA GLY A 29 18.91 0.41 10.55
C GLY A 29 20.05 -0.04 11.47
N GLU A 30 20.19 -1.34 11.68
CA GLU A 30 21.15 -1.95 12.61
C GLU A 30 22.60 -1.71 12.18
N ALA A 31 22.90 -1.90 10.89
CA ALA A 31 24.24 -1.68 10.34
C ALA A 31 24.51 -0.20 10.05
N VAL A 32 23.51 0.51 9.52
CA VAL A 32 23.59 1.92 9.13
C VAL A 32 22.25 2.58 9.47
N GLY A 33 22.26 3.58 10.35
CA GLY A 33 21.05 4.08 11.00
C GLY A 33 19.94 4.62 10.08
N ASP A 34 20.28 5.05 8.86
CA ASP A 34 19.32 5.53 7.83
C ASP A 34 19.09 4.53 6.69
N ARG A 35 19.72 3.34 6.74
CA ARG A 35 19.59 2.30 5.72
C ARG A 35 19.20 0.97 6.35
N PHE A 36 17.94 0.63 6.17
CA PHE A 36 17.38 -0.66 6.59
C PHE A 36 17.85 -1.77 5.65
N SER A 37 18.22 -2.89 6.25
CA SER A 37 18.34 -4.18 5.57
C SER A 37 16.96 -4.66 5.10
N THR A 38 16.99 -5.61 4.18
CA THR A 38 15.81 -6.28 3.65
C THR A 38 14.92 -6.88 4.76
N ASP A 39 15.53 -7.47 5.80
CA ASP A 39 14.83 -8.07 6.94
C ASP A 39 14.14 -7.00 7.81
N GLU A 40 14.77 -5.85 8.01
CA GLU A 40 14.19 -4.74 8.79
C GLU A 40 13.03 -4.07 8.04
N ILE A 41 13.14 -3.91 6.71
CA ILE A 41 12.02 -3.43 5.88
C ILE A 41 10.85 -4.41 5.99
N PHE A 42 11.13 -5.71 5.91
CA PHE A 42 10.11 -6.75 6.07
C PHE A 42 9.41 -6.67 7.43
N GLN A 43 10.15 -6.50 8.53
CA GLN A 43 9.55 -6.32 9.87
C GLN A 43 8.64 -5.08 9.94
N ARG A 44 9.04 -3.97 9.31
CA ARG A 44 8.19 -2.76 9.23
C ARG A 44 6.93 -3.02 8.41
N VAL A 45 7.03 -3.71 7.28
CA VAL A 45 5.89 -4.14 6.45
C VAL A 45 4.92 -5.02 7.24
N VAL A 46 5.44 -6.02 7.97
CA VAL A 46 4.64 -6.92 8.81
C VAL A 46 3.91 -6.17 9.92
N ALA A 47 4.57 -5.21 10.57
CA ALA A 47 3.94 -4.39 11.61
C ALA A 47 2.77 -3.56 11.07
N THR A 48 2.91 -2.94 9.89
CA THR A 48 1.82 -2.21 9.23
C THR A 48 0.71 -3.16 8.81
N ALA A 49 1.06 -4.32 8.23
CA ALA A 49 0.09 -5.32 7.79
C ALA A 49 -0.77 -5.85 8.94
N ASP A 50 -0.20 -6.00 10.13
CA ASP A 50 -0.93 -6.46 11.31
C ASP A 50 -2.03 -5.46 11.71
N GLU A 51 -1.69 -4.17 11.76
CA GLU A 51 -2.66 -3.09 12.02
C GLU A 51 -3.78 -3.03 10.97
N GLU A 52 -3.45 -3.29 9.70
CA GLU A 52 -4.40 -3.28 8.58
C GLU A 52 -5.36 -4.47 8.65
N VAL A 53 -4.82 -5.69 8.81
CA VAL A 53 -5.64 -6.89 8.88
C VAL A 53 -6.43 -6.93 10.19
N SER A 54 -5.94 -6.37 11.30
CA SER A 54 -6.70 -6.28 12.55
C SER A 54 -7.79 -5.19 12.54
N SER A 55 -7.76 -4.27 11.56
CA SER A 55 -8.71 -3.16 11.50
C SER A 55 -10.13 -3.63 11.14
N GLY A 56 -11.11 -3.01 11.81
CA GLY A 56 -12.53 -3.26 11.55
C GLY A 56 -12.97 -2.78 10.17
N ILE A 57 -13.97 -3.45 9.60
CA ILE A 57 -14.50 -3.18 8.24
C ILE A 57 -14.86 -1.70 8.06
N GLN A 58 -15.53 -1.08 9.04
CA GLN A 58 -15.94 0.32 8.95
C GLN A 58 -14.73 1.27 8.83
N LYS A 59 -13.66 1.04 9.59
CA LYS A 59 -12.44 1.86 9.53
C LYS A 59 -11.76 1.72 8.16
N LEU A 60 -11.64 0.48 7.66
CA LEU A 60 -11.07 0.20 6.34
C LEU A 60 -11.90 0.85 5.23
N TYR A 61 -13.22 0.72 5.29
CA TYR A 61 -14.14 1.28 4.30
C TYR A 61 -14.11 2.82 4.28
N LEU A 62 -14.18 3.48 5.45
CA LEU A 62 -14.12 4.94 5.53
C LEU A 62 -12.75 5.50 5.09
N SER A 63 -11.66 4.84 5.50
CA SER A 63 -10.32 5.18 5.01
C SER A 63 -10.22 4.97 3.49
N GLY A 64 -10.85 3.90 2.97
CA GLY A 64 -10.97 3.64 1.55
C GLY A 64 -11.75 4.73 0.80
N ILE A 65 -12.82 5.27 1.36
CA ILE A 65 -13.55 6.41 0.78
C ILE A 65 -12.64 7.63 0.65
N ALA A 66 -11.87 7.95 1.71
CA ALA A 66 -10.93 9.06 1.68
C ALA A 66 -9.87 8.87 0.58
N ALA A 67 -9.35 7.65 0.41
CA ALA A 67 -8.44 7.33 -0.69
C ALA A 67 -9.12 7.47 -2.06
N GLY A 68 -10.36 7.00 -2.23
CA GLY A 68 -11.12 7.14 -3.46
C GLY A 68 -11.36 8.60 -3.87
N LEU A 69 -11.70 9.46 -2.89
CA LEU A 69 -11.84 10.90 -3.10
C LEU A 69 -10.49 11.56 -3.47
N ALA A 70 -9.39 11.12 -2.86
CA ALA A 70 -8.06 11.59 -3.25
C ALA A 70 -7.69 11.15 -4.68
N ILE A 71 -8.12 9.98 -5.14
CA ILE A 71 -7.98 9.58 -6.55
C ILE A 71 -8.77 10.50 -7.49
N THR A 72 -9.92 11.01 -7.08
CA THR A 72 -10.64 12.02 -7.87
C THR A 72 -9.77 13.26 -8.12
N LEU A 73 -8.91 13.67 -7.17
CA LEU A 73 -7.96 14.75 -7.40
C LEU A 73 -6.97 14.40 -8.51
N THR A 74 -6.37 13.20 -8.49
CA THR A 74 -5.50 12.70 -9.57
C THR A 74 -6.19 12.74 -10.93
N PHE A 75 -7.43 12.24 -10.99
CA PHE A 75 -8.23 12.25 -12.22
C PHE A 75 -8.50 13.68 -12.71
N PHE A 76 -8.92 14.57 -11.80
CA PHE A 76 -9.19 15.98 -12.09
C PHE A 76 -7.96 16.69 -12.67
N VAL A 77 -6.84 16.68 -11.95
CA VAL A 77 -5.63 17.42 -12.37
C VAL A 77 -5.02 16.83 -13.64
N TYR A 78 -5.14 15.52 -13.87
CA TYR A 78 -4.65 14.89 -15.09
C TYR A 78 -5.46 15.31 -16.32
N ALA A 79 -6.79 15.28 -16.23
CA ALA A 79 -7.67 15.75 -17.31
C ALA A 79 -7.50 17.25 -17.59
N THR A 80 -7.42 18.07 -16.53
CA THR A 80 -7.12 19.51 -16.67
C THR A 80 -5.75 19.74 -17.29
N GLY A 81 -4.72 18.97 -16.91
CA GLY A 81 -3.40 19.05 -17.52
C GLY A 81 -3.42 18.69 -19.01
N LYS A 82 -4.15 17.64 -19.39
CA LYS A 82 -4.33 17.25 -20.80
C LYS A 82 -4.97 18.36 -21.62
N ALA A 83 -5.96 19.05 -21.07
CA ALA A 83 -6.58 20.21 -21.72
C ALA A 83 -5.67 21.45 -21.75
N ALA A 84 -4.84 21.66 -20.72
CA ALA A 84 -3.90 22.77 -20.65
C ALA A 84 -2.71 22.62 -21.62
N PHE A 85 -2.34 21.37 -21.95
CA PHE A 85 -1.24 21.05 -22.85
C PHE A 85 -1.70 20.28 -24.11
N PRO A 86 -2.57 20.87 -24.96
CA PRO A 86 -3.18 20.16 -26.08
C PRO A 86 -2.17 19.76 -27.17
N ASN A 87 -1.06 20.49 -27.27
CA ASN A 87 0.01 20.25 -28.25
C ASN A 87 1.24 19.57 -27.65
N ASP A 88 1.12 18.93 -26.48
CA ASP A 88 2.23 18.19 -25.88
C ASP A 88 2.56 16.93 -26.69
N VAL A 89 3.54 17.07 -27.59
CA VAL A 89 4.06 15.99 -28.43
C VAL A 89 4.72 14.87 -27.63
N THR A 90 5.19 15.16 -26.41
CA THR A 90 5.84 14.16 -25.57
C THR A 90 4.80 13.31 -24.82
N GLY A 91 3.64 13.88 -24.54
CA GLY A 91 2.60 13.29 -23.70
C GLY A 91 3.00 13.19 -22.23
N LEU A 92 4.08 13.86 -21.80
CA LEU A 92 4.67 13.75 -20.45
C LEU A 92 4.31 14.91 -19.52
N LEU A 93 3.74 16.02 -20.02
CA LEU A 93 3.42 17.19 -19.20
C LEU A 93 2.22 16.95 -18.28
N ALA A 94 1.11 16.44 -18.81
CA ALA A 94 -0.07 16.13 -17.99
C ALA A 94 0.21 15.02 -16.94
N PRO A 95 0.92 13.93 -17.27
CA PRO A 95 1.35 12.93 -16.28
C PRO A 95 2.06 13.48 -15.03
N LEU A 96 2.75 14.62 -15.11
CA LEU A 96 3.38 15.25 -13.94
C LEU A 96 2.37 15.56 -12.83
N LEU A 97 1.13 15.87 -13.16
CA LEU A 97 0.10 16.21 -12.17
C LEU A 97 -0.53 14.98 -11.51
N TYR A 98 -0.42 13.80 -12.15
CA TYR A 98 -1.10 12.58 -11.73
C TYR A 98 -0.75 12.09 -10.32
N PRO A 99 0.52 12.19 -9.82
CA PRO A 99 0.85 11.70 -8.48
C PRO A 99 0.20 12.46 -7.33
N LEU A 100 -0.41 13.63 -7.55
CA LEU A 100 -0.91 14.49 -6.48
C LEU A 100 -1.93 13.79 -5.56
N GLY A 101 -2.89 13.05 -6.11
CA GLY A 101 -3.83 12.28 -5.29
C GLY A 101 -3.15 11.16 -4.50
N PHE A 102 -2.14 10.49 -5.07
CA PHE A 102 -1.37 9.46 -4.38
C PHE A 102 -0.52 10.02 -3.24
N VAL A 103 -0.01 11.24 -3.37
CA VAL A 103 0.65 11.93 -2.25
C VAL A 103 -0.33 12.11 -1.09
N TYR A 104 -1.56 12.54 -1.34
CA TYR A 104 -2.60 12.63 -0.29
C TYR A 104 -2.90 11.27 0.36
N ILE A 105 -2.99 10.21 -0.45
CA ILE A 105 -3.29 8.86 0.02
C ILE A 105 -2.20 8.35 0.96
N ILE A 106 -0.96 8.34 0.48
CA ILE A 106 0.15 7.70 1.19
C ILE A 106 0.59 8.55 2.39
N MET A 107 0.67 9.88 2.23
CA MET A 107 0.99 10.77 3.36
C MET A 107 -0.14 10.83 4.39
N GLY A 108 -1.40 10.74 3.93
CA GLY A 108 -2.59 10.70 4.78
C GLY A 108 -2.86 9.33 5.40
N ARG A 109 -2.10 8.28 5.03
CA ARG A 109 -2.30 6.88 5.43
C ARG A 109 -3.72 6.38 5.14
N TYR A 110 -4.28 6.81 4.01
CA TYR A 110 -5.57 6.31 3.55
C TYR A 110 -5.41 4.94 2.92
N GLN A 111 -6.39 4.07 3.12
CA GLN A 111 -6.32 2.69 2.66
C GLN A 111 -6.60 2.60 1.16
N LEU A 112 -5.60 2.22 0.37
CA LEU A 112 -5.75 1.97 -1.06
C LEU A 112 -5.63 0.46 -1.35
N TYR A 113 -6.51 -0.05 -2.20
CA TYR A 113 -6.57 -1.48 -2.51
C TYR A 113 -5.24 -2.03 -3.04
N THR A 114 -4.59 -1.28 -3.93
CA THR A 114 -3.34 -1.71 -4.58
C THR A 114 -2.16 -1.72 -3.63
N GLU A 115 -2.14 -0.86 -2.62
CA GLU A 115 -1.13 -0.90 -1.55
C GLU A 115 -1.29 -2.16 -0.68
N ASN A 116 -2.54 -2.55 -0.43
CA ASN A 116 -2.90 -3.77 0.30
C ASN A 116 -2.59 -5.08 -0.45
N THR A 117 -2.02 -5.02 -1.66
CA THR A 117 -1.51 -6.20 -2.37
C THR A 117 -0.12 -6.61 -1.90
N LEU A 118 0.55 -5.81 -1.05
CA LEU A 118 1.82 -6.15 -0.43
C LEU A 118 1.70 -6.55 1.05
N THR A 119 1.16 -5.67 1.88
CA THR A 119 1.18 -5.78 3.34
C THR A 119 0.37 -6.99 3.83
N PRO A 120 -0.98 -7.06 3.68
CA PRO A 120 -1.77 -8.24 4.05
C PRO A 120 -1.34 -9.56 3.40
N VAL A 121 -0.87 -9.53 2.16
CA VAL A 121 -0.46 -10.74 1.42
C VAL A 121 0.75 -11.39 2.09
N THR A 122 1.68 -10.59 2.59
CA THR A 122 2.84 -11.06 3.35
C THR A 122 2.43 -11.87 4.58
N LEU A 123 1.42 -11.41 5.33
CA LEU A 123 0.89 -12.14 6.49
C LEU A 123 0.18 -13.44 6.11
N VAL A 124 -0.49 -13.47 4.97
CA VAL A 124 -1.13 -14.70 4.48
C VAL A 124 -0.10 -15.73 4.01
N LEU A 125 0.94 -15.32 3.27
CA LEU A 125 1.99 -16.21 2.82
C LEU A 125 2.78 -16.84 3.98
N THR A 126 2.95 -16.09 5.07
CA THR A 126 3.58 -16.56 6.31
C THR A 126 2.64 -17.34 7.25
N ARG A 127 1.35 -17.47 6.88
CA ARG A 127 0.27 -18.08 7.68
C ARG A 127 0.05 -17.42 9.05
N VAL A 128 0.37 -16.14 9.16
CA VAL A 128 0.00 -15.31 10.31
C VAL A 128 -1.45 -14.84 10.17
N ALA A 129 -1.90 -14.55 8.95
CA ALA A 129 -3.29 -14.23 8.64
C ALA A 129 -3.94 -15.28 7.73
N SER A 130 -5.25 -15.45 7.83
CA SER A 130 -6.00 -16.35 6.95
C SER A 130 -6.37 -15.70 5.61
N ILE A 131 -6.55 -16.51 4.57
CA ILE A 131 -6.99 -16.06 3.24
C ILE A 131 -8.34 -15.31 3.29
N PRO A 132 -9.36 -15.77 4.03
CA PRO A 132 -10.61 -15.01 4.16
C PRO A 132 -10.42 -13.63 4.83
N SER A 133 -9.44 -13.48 5.74
CA SER A 133 -9.13 -12.18 6.35
C SER A 133 -8.53 -11.21 5.33
N LEU A 134 -7.67 -11.69 4.43
CA LEU A 134 -7.16 -10.92 3.29
C LEU A 134 -8.28 -10.44 2.38
N PHE A 135 -9.19 -11.34 1.98
CA PHE A 135 -10.34 -10.95 1.15
C PHE A 135 -11.23 -9.93 1.85
N ARG A 136 -11.44 -10.05 3.16
CA ARG A 136 -12.19 -9.05 3.93
C ARG A 136 -11.54 -7.67 3.82
N VAL A 137 -10.22 -7.56 3.99
CA VAL A 137 -9.49 -6.29 3.84
C VAL A 137 -9.64 -5.76 2.42
N TRP A 138 -9.29 -6.58 1.43
CA TRP A 138 -9.35 -6.22 0.01
C TRP A 138 -10.72 -5.71 -0.41
N LEU A 139 -11.78 -6.44 -0.09
CA LEU A 139 -13.14 -6.06 -0.47
C LEU A 139 -13.61 -4.81 0.27
N SER A 140 -13.29 -4.66 1.56
CA SER A 140 -13.66 -3.47 2.34
C SER A 140 -13.00 -2.20 1.79
N VAL A 141 -11.70 -2.30 1.51
CA VAL A 141 -10.90 -1.18 0.99
C VAL A 141 -11.28 -0.85 -0.45
N LEU A 142 -11.39 -1.86 -1.33
CA LEU A 142 -11.78 -1.65 -2.73
C LEU A 142 -13.19 -1.03 -2.81
N ALA A 143 -14.16 -1.54 -2.04
CA ALA A 143 -15.49 -0.95 -2.01
C ALA A 143 -15.46 0.51 -1.54
N GLY A 144 -14.65 0.83 -0.54
CA GLY A 144 -14.44 2.21 -0.09
C GLY A 144 -13.83 3.08 -1.19
N ASN A 145 -12.76 2.62 -1.82
CA ASN A 145 -12.09 3.32 -2.92
C ASN A 145 -13.03 3.61 -4.09
N LEU A 146 -13.80 2.61 -4.52
CA LEU A 146 -14.78 2.77 -5.59
C LEU A 146 -15.90 3.74 -5.18
N THR A 147 -16.36 3.69 -3.93
CA THR A 147 -17.37 4.63 -3.43
C THR A 147 -16.86 6.07 -3.46
N GLY A 148 -15.65 6.32 -2.96
CA GLY A 148 -15.04 7.65 -2.97
C GLY A 148 -14.82 8.17 -4.39
N ALA A 149 -14.28 7.32 -5.27
CA ALA A 149 -14.07 7.66 -6.67
C ALA A 149 -15.40 7.98 -7.38
N LEU A 150 -16.45 7.20 -7.12
CA LEU A 150 -17.80 7.40 -7.67
C LEU A 150 -18.41 8.74 -7.22
N ILE A 151 -18.31 9.07 -5.93
CA ILE A 151 -18.80 10.35 -5.39
C ILE A 151 -18.06 11.51 -6.05
N GLY A 152 -16.73 11.43 -6.11
CA GLY A 152 -15.91 12.50 -6.65
C GLY A 152 -16.13 12.71 -8.15
N THR A 153 -16.17 11.63 -8.94
CA THR A 153 -16.40 11.75 -10.40
C THR A 153 -17.83 12.16 -10.73
N PHE A 154 -18.82 11.80 -9.91
CA PHE A 154 -20.18 12.33 -10.03
C PHE A 154 -20.20 13.86 -9.92
N VAL A 155 -19.49 14.42 -8.94
CA VAL A 155 -19.34 15.87 -8.78
C VAL A 155 -18.63 16.47 -9.99
N LEU A 156 -17.52 15.89 -10.45
CA LEU A 156 -16.80 16.40 -11.63
C LEU A 156 -17.66 16.39 -12.90
N ALA A 157 -18.50 15.37 -13.09
CA ALA A 157 -19.36 15.25 -14.27
C ALA A 157 -20.57 16.19 -14.26
N ASN A 158 -21.07 16.59 -13.08
CA ASN A 158 -22.37 17.28 -12.96
C ASN A 158 -22.31 18.68 -12.37
N ALA A 159 -21.28 19.03 -11.62
CA ALA A 159 -21.23 20.29 -10.85
C ALA A 159 -20.46 21.42 -11.54
N GLY A 160 -20.07 21.26 -12.82
CA GLY A 160 -19.36 22.30 -13.58
C GLY A 160 -17.94 22.60 -13.09
N VAL A 161 -17.28 21.62 -12.46
CA VAL A 161 -15.90 21.77 -11.95
C VAL A 161 -14.89 21.77 -13.09
N PHE A 162 -15.10 20.97 -14.13
CA PHE A 162 -14.27 20.98 -15.33
C PHE A 162 -14.61 22.15 -16.25
N SER A 163 -13.59 22.70 -16.92
CA SER A 163 -13.80 23.44 -18.16
C SER A 163 -14.31 22.48 -19.26
N PRO A 164 -14.97 22.98 -20.32
CA PRO A 164 -15.40 22.14 -21.43
C PRO A 164 -14.26 21.29 -22.03
N GLU A 165 -13.06 21.86 -22.14
CA GLU A 165 -11.88 21.19 -22.69
C GLU A 165 -11.36 20.10 -21.75
N ALA A 166 -11.32 20.36 -20.44
CA ALA A 166 -10.94 19.37 -19.44
C ALA A 166 -11.95 18.23 -19.36
N ALA A 167 -13.25 18.53 -19.49
CA ALA A 167 -14.30 17.53 -19.54
C ALA A 167 -14.17 16.62 -20.78
N ALA A 168 -13.85 17.19 -21.94
CA ALA A 168 -13.59 16.42 -23.16
C ALA A 168 -12.33 15.55 -23.02
N ALA A 169 -11.24 16.10 -22.44
CA ALA A 169 -10.03 15.34 -22.16
C ALA A 169 -10.28 14.16 -21.21
N ALA A 170 -11.12 14.35 -20.18
CA ALA A 170 -11.52 13.28 -19.27
C ALA A 170 -12.28 12.14 -19.99
N VAL A 171 -13.15 12.47 -20.96
CA VAL A 171 -13.80 11.46 -21.81
C VAL A 171 -12.78 10.72 -22.68
N GLU A 172 -11.84 11.45 -23.31
CA GLU A 172 -10.82 10.84 -24.17
C GLU A 172 -9.91 9.87 -23.40
N ILE A 173 -9.49 10.25 -22.18
CA ILE A 173 -8.69 9.39 -21.29
C ILE A 173 -9.41 8.06 -21.02
N GLY A 174 -10.68 8.12 -20.62
CA GLY A 174 -11.47 6.93 -20.35
C GLY A 174 -11.72 6.09 -21.60
N ALA A 175 -12.05 6.73 -22.73
CA ALA A 175 -12.30 6.05 -24.00
C ALA A 175 -11.08 5.25 -24.47
N LYS A 176 -9.88 5.81 -24.35
CA LYS A 176 -8.62 5.12 -24.64
C LYS A 176 -8.42 3.86 -23.78
N GLY A 177 -8.87 3.91 -22.52
CA GLY A 177 -8.90 2.75 -21.64
C GLY A 177 -9.79 1.63 -22.19
N ILE A 178 -11.02 1.96 -22.59
CA ILE A 178 -12.00 1.04 -23.18
C ILE A 178 -11.53 0.46 -24.52
N GLU A 179 -10.87 1.28 -25.34
CA GLU A 179 -10.32 0.86 -26.65
C GLU A 179 -9.09 -0.05 -26.52
N THR A 180 -8.43 -0.06 -25.36
CA THR A 180 -7.25 -0.89 -25.14
C THR A 180 -7.67 -2.37 -25.08
N PRO A 181 -7.05 -3.28 -25.85
CA PRO A 181 -7.43 -4.69 -25.83
C PRO A 181 -7.35 -5.30 -24.43
N TRP A 182 -8.34 -6.13 -24.07
CA TRP A 182 -8.52 -6.71 -22.74
C TRP A 182 -7.22 -7.29 -22.14
N TRP A 183 -6.49 -8.13 -22.89
CA TRP A 183 -5.24 -8.72 -22.40
C TRP A 183 -4.10 -7.70 -22.29
N SER A 184 -4.09 -6.67 -23.14
CA SER A 184 -3.13 -5.58 -23.02
C SER A 184 -3.38 -4.78 -21.74
N LEU A 185 -4.64 -4.57 -21.34
CA LEU A 185 -5.00 -3.97 -20.05
C LEU A 185 -4.46 -4.80 -18.89
N VAL A 186 -4.64 -6.12 -18.91
CA VAL A 186 -4.09 -7.00 -17.86
C VAL A 186 -2.59 -6.85 -17.74
N PHE A 187 -1.80 -7.01 -18.82
CA PHE A 187 -0.34 -6.95 -18.71
C PHE A 187 0.18 -5.56 -18.31
N LYS A 188 -0.44 -4.49 -18.82
CA LYS A 188 -0.15 -3.12 -18.37
C LYS A 188 -0.45 -2.95 -16.88
N ALA A 189 -1.56 -3.50 -16.41
CA ALA A 189 -1.95 -3.46 -15.01
C ALA A 189 -1.09 -4.36 -14.12
N ILE A 190 -0.56 -5.49 -14.61
CA ILE A 190 0.44 -6.30 -13.89
C ILE A 190 1.67 -5.43 -13.58
N PHE A 191 2.17 -4.71 -14.58
CA PHE A 191 3.31 -3.84 -14.38
C PHE A 191 3.01 -2.70 -13.39
N ALA A 192 1.84 -2.05 -13.51
CA ALA A 192 1.41 -1.04 -12.53
C ALA A 192 1.25 -1.60 -11.11
N GLY A 193 0.69 -2.80 -10.96
CA GLY A 193 0.54 -3.46 -9.66
C GLY A 193 1.89 -3.75 -9.02
N TRP A 194 2.85 -4.23 -9.81
CA TRP A 194 4.23 -4.41 -9.36
C TRP A 194 4.85 -3.07 -8.90
N LEU A 195 4.71 -2.00 -9.69
CA LEU A 195 5.25 -0.69 -9.32
C LEU A 195 4.67 -0.16 -8.01
N VAL A 196 3.36 -0.27 -7.80
CA VAL A 196 2.70 0.19 -6.56
C VAL A 196 3.10 -0.66 -5.37
N ALA A 197 3.17 -1.99 -5.50
CA ALA A 197 3.71 -2.83 -4.43
C ALA A 197 5.18 -2.48 -4.12
N GLY A 198 5.99 -2.21 -5.16
CA GLY A 198 7.37 -1.75 -4.99
C GLY A 198 7.46 -0.41 -4.26
N LEU A 199 6.55 0.52 -4.55
CA LEU A 199 6.44 1.79 -3.84
C LEU A 199 6.16 1.57 -2.35
N VAL A 200 5.23 0.67 -1.99
CA VAL A 200 4.95 0.35 -0.59
C VAL A 200 6.19 -0.21 0.11
N TRP A 201 6.93 -1.11 -0.56
CA TRP A 201 8.18 -1.63 -0.02
C TRP A 201 9.22 -0.52 0.23
N LEU A 202 9.43 0.35 -0.77
CA LEU A 202 10.39 1.46 -0.68
C LEU A 202 9.97 2.52 0.34
N GLU A 203 8.67 2.74 0.52
CA GLU A 203 8.13 3.63 1.54
C GLU A 203 8.52 3.15 2.95
N HIS A 204 8.47 1.83 3.19
CA HIS A 204 8.94 1.23 4.45
C HIS A 204 10.47 1.23 4.59
N ALA A 205 11.21 1.54 3.52
CA ALA A 205 12.67 1.68 3.56
C ALA A 205 13.12 3.12 3.91
N VAL A 206 12.24 4.12 3.81
CA VAL A 206 12.58 5.51 4.12
C VAL A 206 12.05 5.95 5.49
N ARG A 207 12.62 7.06 6.01
CA ARG A 207 12.27 7.63 7.33
C ARG A 207 11.61 9.00 7.19
N ASP A 208 12.16 9.88 6.36
CA ASP A 208 11.70 11.25 6.25
C ASP A 208 10.56 11.43 5.24
N SER A 209 9.81 12.52 5.42
CA SER A 209 8.63 12.81 4.61
C SER A 209 8.96 13.28 3.19
N ILE A 210 10.10 13.93 2.97
CA ILE A 210 10.47 14.45 1.65
C ILE A 210 10.89 13.31 0.73
N SER A 211 11.75 12.41 1.19
CA SER A 211 12.13 11.20 0.44
C SER A 211 10.90 10.37 0.09
N ARG A 212 9.94 10.24 1.03
CA ARG A 212 8.66 9.58 0.79
C ARG A 212 7.89 10.25 -0.35
N VAL A 213 7.69 11.57 -0.30
CA VAL A 213 7.01 12.31 -1.37
C VAL A 213 7.71 12.15 -2.72
N VAL A 214 9.04 12.23 -2.75
CA VAL A 214 9.83 12.03 -3.99
C VAL A 214 9.64 10.63 -4.54
N LEU A 215 9.69 9.58 -3.71
CA LEU A 215 9.46 8.20 -4.13
C LEU A 215 8.05 8.00 -4.69
N ILE A 216 7.03 8.51 -3.99
CA ILE A 216 5.64 8.48 -4.45
C ILE A 216 5.55 9.13 -5.82
N TYR A 217 6.10 10.34 -5.95
CA TYR A 217 6.01 11.10 -7.20
C TYR A 217 6.68 10.37 -8.35
N LEU A 218 7.93 9.92 -8.16
CA LEU A 218 8.70 9.24 -9.20
C LEU A 218 8.03 7.94 -9.65
N VAL A 219 7.59 7.10 -8.71
CA VAL A 219 6.99 5.81 -9.07
C VAL A 219 5.61 6.01 -9.70
N ILE A 220 4.74 6.81 -9.09
CA ILE A 220 3.37 7.00 -9.58
C ILE A 220 3.35 7.75 -10.92
N TYR A 221 4.28 8.67 -11.16
CA TYR A 221 4.42 9.35 -12.46
C TYR A 221 4.62 8.37 -13.61
N THR A 222 5.33 7.26 -13.39
CA THR A 222 5.58 6.28 -14.45
C THR A 222 4.30 5.63 -14.99
N ILE A 223 3.25 5.53 -14.16
CA ILE A 223 1.98 4.88 -14.53
C ILE A 223 1.33 5.58 -15.73
N PRO A 224 0.91 6.85 -15.66
CA PRO A 224 0.36 7.56 -16.80
C PRO A 224 1.41 7.84 -17.89
N ALA A 225 2.66 8.11 -17.53
CA ALA A 225 3.72 8.43 -18.49
C ALA A 225 4.03 7.28 -19.46
N THR A 226 3.80 6.03 -19.03
CA THR A 226 4.00 4.83 -19.86
C THR A 226 2.68 4.17 -20.29
N GLY A 227 1.54 4.82 -20.01
CA GLY A 227 0.22 4.33 -20.39
C GLY A 227 -0.15 3.01 -19.70
N LEU A 228 0.19 2.88 -18.42
CA LEU A 228 -0.25 1.79 -17.54
C LEU A 228 -1.55 2.18 -16.83
N TYR A 229 -2.22 1.18 -16.26
CA TYR A 229 -3.54 1.35 -15.68
C TYR A 229 -3.58 0.91 -14.22
N HIS A 230 -4.28 1.70 -13.41
CA HIS A 230 -4.44 1.52 -11.98
C HIS A 230 -5.93 1.46 -11.64
N ILE A 231 -6.37 0.39 -10.99
CA ILE A 231 -7.79 0.01 -10.86
C ILE A 231 -8.66 1.13 -10.30
N VAL A 232 -8.22 1.84 -9.25
CA VAL A 232 -9.06 2.89 -8.66
C VAL A 232 -9.19 4.11 -9.59
N VAL A 233 -8.15 4.42 -10.37
CA VAL A 233 -8.18 5.52 -11.35
C VAL A 233 -8.99 5.09 -12.56
N SER A 234 -8.77 3.89 -13.09
CA SER A 234 -9.56 3.32 -14.18
C SER A 234 -11.05 3.21 -13.83
N SER A 235 -11.38 2.95 -12.56
CA SER A 235 -12.77 2.99 -12.10
C SER A 235 -13.34 4.40 -12.07
N ALA A 236 -12.54 5.40 -11.70
CA ALA A 236 -12.93 6.81 -11.81
C ALA A 236 -13.20 7.21 -13.28
N ASP A 237 -12.35 6.77 -14.21
CA ASP A 237 -12.55 6.93 -15.66
C ASP A 237 -13.88 6.31 -16.10
N VAL A 238 -14.15 5.05 -15.72
CA VAL A 238 -15.40 4.35 -16.02
C VAL A 238 -16.62 5.10 -15.47
N PHE A 239 -16.61 5.51 -14.21
CA PHE A 239 -17.73 6.23 -13.61
C PHE A 239 -17.97 7.56 -14.31
N TYR A 240 -16.91 8.30 -14.66
CA TYR A 240 -17.05 9.55 -15.40
C TYR A 240 -17.68 9.35 -16.79
N LEU A 241 -17.26 8.32 -17.54
CA LEU A 241 -17.86 7.99 -18.83
C LEU A 241 -19.33 7.58 -18.70
N VAL A 242 -19.69 6.86 -17.64
CA VAL A 242 -21.08 6.47 -17.36
C VAL A 242 -21.92 7.71 -17.05
N PHE A 243 -21.44 8.60 -16.18
CA PHE A 243 -22.18 9.82 -15.81
C PHE A 243 -22.35 10.81 -16.96
N THR A 244 -21.40 10.82 -17.91
CA THR A 244 -21.48 11.64 -19.12
C THR A 244 -22.20 10.94 -20.28
N GLY A 245 -22.72 9.72 -20.07
CA GLY A 245 -23.54 8.99 -21.05
C GLY A 245 -22.76 8.35 -22.20
N ASN A 246 -21.43 8.22 -22.08
CA ASN A 246 -20.57 7.68 -23.14
C ASN A 246 -20.59 6.15 -23.19
N ILE A 247 -20.73 5.47 -22.05
CA ILE A 247 -20.77 3.99 -21.98
C ILE A 247 -21.78 3.51 -20.93
N ALA A 248 -22.22 2.26 -21.06
CA ALA A 248 -22.92 1.57 -19.98
C ALA A 248 -21.96 1.11 -18.88
N LEU A 249 -22.41 1.11 -17.63
CA LEU A 249 -21.60 0.68 -16.48
C LEU A 249 -21.06 -0.74 -16.64
N ALA A 250 -21.90 -1.68 -17.10
CA ALA A 250 -21.48 -3.07 -17.30
C ALA A 250 -20.31 -3.19 -18.29
N THR A 251 -20.34 -2.41 -19.39
CA THR A 251 -19.26 -2.35 -20.38
C THR A 251 -17.99 -1.80 -19.76
N GLY A 252 -18.06 -0.66 -19.06
CA GLY A 252 -16.88 -0.08 -18.42
C GLY A 252 -16.26 -0.99 -17.36
N LEU A 253 -17.10 -1.69 -16.58
CA LEU A 253 -16.61 -2.65 -15.60
C LEU A 253 -15.92 -3.84 -16.27
N TRP A 254 -16.53 -4.46 -17.27
CA TRP A 254 -16.00 -5.68 -17.89
C TRP A 254 -14.81 -5.43 -18.81
N GLU A 255 -14.91 -4.42 -19.68
CA GLU A 255 -13.90 -4.15 -20.72
C GLU A 255 -12.71 -3.35 -20.17
N PHE A 256 -12.86 -2.63 -19.05
CA PHE A 256 -11.79 -1.79 -18.53
C PHE A 256 -11.44 -2.08 -17.06
N ALA A 257 -12.37 -1.97 -16.12
CA ALA A 257 -12.03 -2.08 -14.70
C ALA A 257 -11.58 -3.51 -14.29
N VAL A 258 -12.30 -4.55 -14.70
CA VAL A 258 -11.98 -5.96 -14.35
C VAL A 258 -10.59 -6.40 -14.81
N PRO A 259 -10.17 -6.24 -16.09
CA PRO A 259 -8.81 -6.59 -16.48
C PRO A 259 -7.75 -5.82 -15.69
N VAL A 260 -8.00 -4.54 -15.41
CA VAL A 260 -7.05 -3.72 -14.62
C VAL A 260 -6.96 -4.21 -13.17
N LEU A 261 -8.09 -4.56 -12.55
CA LEU A 261 -8.11 -5.15 -11.21
C LEU A 261 -7.27 -6.43 -11.18
N LEU A 262 -7.55 -7.37 -12.09
CA LEU A 262 -6.83 -8.64 -12.17
C LEU A 262 -5.33 -8.43 -12.34
N GLY A 263 -4.94 -7.55 -13.26
CA GLY A 263 -3.53 -7.26 -13.49
C GLY A 263 -2.87 -6.65 -12.27
N ASN A 264 -3.45 -5.61 -11.67
CA ASN A 264 -2.89 -4.98 -10.47
C ASN A 264 -2.73 -5.97 -9.31
N THR A 265 -3.72 -6.84 -9.07
CA THR A 265 -3.63 -7.88 -8.03
C THR A 265 -2.49 -8.85 -8.31
N ILE A 266 -2.40 -9.37 -9.55
CA ILE A 266 -1.35 -10.32 -9.94
C ILE A 266 0.04 -9.68 -9.79
N GLY A 267 0.22 -8.45 -10.28
CA GLY A 267 1.49 -7.73 -10.21
C GLY A 267 1.97 -7.48 -8.79
N GLY A 268 1.05 -7.05 -7.91
CA GLY A 268 1.37 -6.80 -6.51
C GLY A 268 1.74 -8.06 -5.75
N VAL A 269 0.92 -9.11 -5.87
CA VAL A 269 1.17 -10.42 -5.23
C VAL A 269 2.46 -11.06 -5.77
N PHE A 270 2.75 -10.91 -7.06
CA PHE A 270 3.97 -11.45 -7.67
C PHE A 270 5.23 -10.87 -7.03
N LEU A 271 5.31 -9.55 -6.89
CA LEU A 271 6.46 -8.90 -6.25
C LEU A 271 6.67 -9.41 -4.82
N VAL A 272 5.58 -9.48 -4.05
CA VAL A 272 5.60 -9.97 -2.67
C VAL A 272 6.12 -11.40 -2.60
N THR A 273 5.64 -12.26 -3.50
CA THR A 273 6.06 -13.65 -3.57
C THR A 273 7.55 -13.74 -3.89
N LEU A 274 8.05 -12.92 -4.82
CA LEU A 274 9.47 -12.88 -5.18
C LEU A 274 10.34 -12.41 -4.01
N ILE A 275 9.93 -11.34 -3.32
CA ILE A 275 10.64 -10.82 -2.15
C ILE A 275 10.64 -11.85 -1.02
N ASN A 276 9.50 -12.45 -0.71
CA ASN A 276 9.38 -13.49 0.31
C ASN A 276 10.24 -14.72 -0.02
N TYR A 277 10.18 -15.22 -1.26
CA TYR A 277 10.96 -16.37 -1.71
C TYR A 277 12.47 -16.11 -1.60
N GLY A 278 12.94 -14.93 -2.03
CA GLY A 278 14.36 -14.56 -1.95
C GLY A 278 14.89 -14.42 -0.51
N GLN A 279 14.02 -14.17 0.47
CA GLN A 279 14.38 -14.09 1.89
C GLN A 279 14.30 -15.44 2.62
N THR A 280 13.63 -16.44 2.02
CA THR A 280 13.33 -17.72 2.69
C THR A 280 14.58 -18.60 2.89
N GLU A 281 15.68 -18.34 2.18
CA GLU A 281 16.84 -19.25 2.20
C GLU A 281 17.64 -19.25 3.51
N ASN A 282 17.51 -18.27 4.42
CA ASN A 282 18.12 -18.39 5.76
C ASN A 282 17.55 -17.48 6.87
N ARG A 283 16.63 -16.56 6.59
CA ARG A 283 16.11 -15.64 7.61
C ARG A 283 14.71 -15.18 7.24
N PHE A 284 13.69 -15.95 7.63
CA PHE A 284 12.66 -15.23 8.39
C PHE A 284 13.40 -14.83 9.67
N PRO A 285 13.61 -13.55 9.97
CA PRO A 285 14.10 -13.18 11.30
C PRO A 285 13.01 -13.61 12.27
N GLU A 286 13.07 -14.87 12.72
CA GLU A 286 12.09 -15.60 13.53
C GLU A 286 10.78 -14.82 13.62
N GLY A 287 10.01 -14.82 12.51
CA GLY A 287 8.94 -13.83 12.32
C GLY A 287 8.06 -13.83 13.55
N ASP A 288 8.16 -12.76 14.35
CA ASP A 288 7.70 -12.70 15.74
C ASP A 288 7.57 -14.10 16.37
N ALA A 289 8.66 -14.71 16.87
CA ALA A 289 8.67 -16.07 17.44
C ALA A 289 7.53 -16.35 18.44
N SER A 290 6.89 -15.30 18.96
CA SER A 290 5.69 -15.38 19.79
C SER A 290 4.40 -15.74 19.02
N ARG A 291 4.35 -15.69 17.69
CA ARG A 291 3.12 -15.92 16.89
C ARG A 291 3.10 -17.31 16.27
N PRO A 292 2.23 -18.22 16.75
CA PRO A 292 2.08 -19.53 16.13
C PRO A 292 1.50 -19.42 14.71
N LYS A 293 1.99 -20.24 13.77
CA LYS A 293 1.42 -20.32 12.43
C LYS A 293 0.03 -20.93 12.48
N LEU A 294 -0.92 -20.39 11.71
CA LEU A 294 -2.25 -20.96 11.55
C LEU A 294 -2.16 -22.37 10.96
N THR A 295 -3.02 -23.28 11.43
CA THR A 295 -3.19 -24.59 10.78
C THR A 295 -3.70 -24.40 9.35
N LEU A 296 -3.50 -25.39 8.47
CA LEU A 296 -3.99 -25.30 7.08
C LEU A 296 -5.49 -25.01 6.99
N ARG A 297 -6.29 -25.60 7.89
CA ARG A 297 -7.74 -25.39 7.94
C ARG A 297 -8.08 -23.96 8.36
N GLU A 298 -7.41 -23.44 9.38
CA GLU A 298 -7.62 -22.05 9.82
C GLU A 298 -7.16 -21.06 8.77
N TRP A 299 -6.02 -21.32 8.14
CA TRP A 299 -5.46 -20.49 7.08
C TRP A 299 -6.41 -20.38 5.88
N LEU A 300 -7.02 -21.48 5.45
CA LEU A 300 -7.94 -21.52 4.31
C LEU A 300 -9.35 -20.97 4.61
N PHE A 301 -9.88 -21.25 5.80
CA PHE A 301 -11.34 -21.10 6.05
C PHE A 301 -11.71 -20.24 7.24
N SER A 302 -10.78 -19.84 8.10
CA SER A 302 -11.10 -18.97 9.23
C SER A 302 -11.01 -17.50 8.86
N GLN A 303 -11.55 -16.61 9.69
CA GLN A 303 -11.26 -15.17 9.68
C GLN A 303 -10.35 -14.81 10.87
N ARG A 304 -9.23 -15.53 11.03
CA ARG A 304 -8.29 -15.36 12.15
C ARG A 304 -6.99 -14.72 11.70
N ILE A 305 -6.38 -14.04 12.67
CA ILE A 305 -5.00 -13.57 12.69
C ILE A 305 -4.36 -14.21 13.92
N SER A 306 -3.13 -14.69 13.78
CA SER A 306 -2.36 -15.23 14.89
C SER A 306 -2.01 -14.12 15.88
N THR A 307 -2.27 -14.36 17.16
CA THR A 307 -1.94 -13.46 18.26
C THR A 307 -0.60 -13.84 18.88
N PRO A 308 0.25 -12.86 19.25
CA PRO A 308 1.44 -13.11 20.07
C PRO A 308 1.09 -13.91 21.34
N GLU A 309 1.87 -14.94 21.64
CA GLU A 309 1.89 -15.55 22.97
C GLU A 309 2.46 -14.53 23.97
N GLU A 310 1.77 -14.36 25.09
CA GLU A 310 2.23 -13.49 26.18
C GLU A 310 3.57 -14.05 26.71
N PRO A 311 4.63 -13.23 26.84
CA PRO A 311 5.89 -13.72 27.38
C PRO A 311 5.66 -14.32 28.77
N ALA A 312 6.21 -15.51 29.01
CA ALA A 312 6.05 -16.20 30.29
C ALA A 312 6.37 -15.23 31.45
N PRO A 313 5.54 -15.18 32.50
CA PRO A 313 5.80 -14.31 33.64
C PRO A 313 7.21 -14.59 34.15
N ARG A 314 8.00 -13.52 34.39
CA ARG A 314 9.33 -13.69 34.99
C ARG A 314 9.15 -14.50 36.27
N PRO A 315 9.96 -15.55 36.51
CA PRO A 315 9.92 -16.24 37.77
C PRO A 315 10.09 -15.21 38.89
N ASP A 316 9.22 -15.28 39.89
CA ASP A 316 9.33 -14.42 41.07
C ASP A 316 10.77 -14.52 41.59
N PRO A 317 11.39 -13.39 42.01
CA PRO A 317 12.69 -13.44 42.64
C PRO A 317 12.61 -14.44 43.79
N ALA A 318 13.51 -15.44 43.78
CA ALA A 318 13.54 -16.46 44.81
C ALA A 318 13.55 -15.77 46.19
N PRO A 319 12.66 -16.15 47.12
CA PRO A 319 12.62 -15.52 48.43
C PRO A 319 13.96 -15.81 49.14
N GLY A 320 14.80 -14.78 49.29
CA GLY A 320 16.05 -14.86 50.06
C GLY A 320 17.34 -14.40 49.37
N ALA A 321 17.30 -13.63 48.28
CA ALA A 321 18.52 -13.09 47.67
C ALA A 321 19.03 -11.76 48.27
N ASP A 322 18.42 -11.28 49.36
CA ASP A 322 18.95 -10.19 50.19
C ASP A 322 19.12 -10.72 51.64
N SER A 323 20.27 -11.32 51.90
CA SER A 323 20.79 -11.54 53.27
C SER A 323 22.30 -11.45 53.28
#